data_AF-A0ABD4UMY7-F1
#
_entry.id   AF-A0ABD4UMY7-F1
#
_cell.length_a   1.000
_cell.length_b   1.000
_cell.length_c   1.000
_cell.angle_alpha   90.00
_cell.angle_beta   90.00
_cell.angle_gamma   90.00
#
_symmetry.space_group_name_H-M   'P 1'
#
loop_
_entity.id
_entity.type
_entity.pdbx_description
1 polymer ?
#
loop_
_entity_poly.entity_id
_entity_poly.type
_entity_poly.pdbx_seq_one_letter_code
_entity_poly.pdbx_strand_id
1 'polypeptide(L)' 'MTKMFSIAVSDATAASLRELAARCTRENKRSEGFTSHGDLTPETLLEMLAEDAAMVISRPGSWEGSNMAQVFSSHGYEI' A
#
# COMPACT_ATOMS: atom_id res chain seq x y z
N MET A 1 14.38 10.16 11.47
CA MET A 1 13.58 10.06 12.70
C MET A 1 12.30 9.33 12.33
N THR A 2 12.03 8.15 12.87
CA THR A 2 10.83 7.36 12.52
C THR A 2 9.64 7.82 13.33
N LYS A 3 8.45 7.90 12.70
CA LYS A 3 7.18 8.18 13.36
C LYS A 3 6.32 6.91 13.32
N MET A 4 5.63 6.61 14.40
CA MET A 4 4.76 5.44 14.53
C MET A 4 3.32 5.89 14.72
N PHE A 5 2.42 5.29 13.95
CA PHE A 5 0.97 5.47 14.07
C PHE A 5 0.33 4.11 14.34
N SER A 6 -0.73 4.08 15.15
CA SER A 6 -1.51 2.86 15.39
C SER A 6 -2.88 3.01 14.74
N ILE A 7 -3.29 2.01 13.97
CA ILE A 7 -4.57 1.97 13.27
C ILE A 7 -5.34 0.75 13.76
N ALA A 8 -6.56 0.96 14.23
CA ALA A 8 -7.50 -0.12 14.52
C ALA A 8 -8.40 -0.34 13.30
N VAL A 9 -8.54 -1.59 12.88
CA VAL A 9 -9.43 -2.00 11.80
C VAL A 9 -10.39 -3.08 12.29
N SER A 10 -11.50 -3.27 11.59
CA SER A 10 -12.41 -4.38 11.89
C SER A 10 -11.75 -5.73 11.62
N ASP A 11 -12.23 -6.79 12.28
CA ASP A 11 -11.77 -8.16 12.03
C ASP A 11 -11.93 -8.56 10.56
N ALA A 12 -13.02 -8.14 9.93
CA ALA A 12 -13.27 -8.39 8.51
C ALA A 12 -12.21 -7.72 7.64
N THR A 13 -11.89 -6.45 7.90
CA THR A 13 -10.82 -5.72 7.21
C THR A 13 -9.46 -6.38 7.42
N ALA A 14 -9.13 -6.78 8.65
CA ALA A 14 -7.89 -7.46 8.96
C ALA A 14 -7.76 -8.80 8.20
N ALA A 15 -8.86 -9.57 8.11
CA ALA A 15 -8.89 -10.81 7.34
C ALA A 15 -8.67 -10.57 5.84
N SER A 16 -9.33 -9.56 5.27
CA SER A 16 -9.14 -9.19 3.86
C SER A 16 -7.72 -8.71 3.56
N LEU A 17 -7.09 -7.93 4.45
CA LEU A 17 -5.71 -7.50 4.30
C LEU A 17 -4.73 -8.67 4.34
N ARG A 18 -4.95 -9.65 5.23
CA ARG A 18 -4.14 -10.88 5.28
C ARG A 18 -4.24 -11.67 3.98
N GLU A 19 -5.45 -11.83 3.45
CA GLU A 19 -5.67 -12.54 2.18
C GLU A 19 -4.99 -11.81 1.01
N LEU A 20 -5.09 -10.48 0.96
CA LEU A 20 -4.42 -9.68 -0.07
C LEU A 20 -2.89 -9.84 0.01
N ALA A 21 -2.31 -9.69 1.19
CA ALA A 21 -0.87 -9.85 1.40
C ALA A 21 -0.39 -11.27 1.02
N ALA A 22 -1.18 -12.30 1.35
CA ALA A 22 -0.89 -13.68 0.95
C ALA A 22 -0.93 -13.87 -0.57
N ARG A 23 -1.86 -13.22 -1.28
CA ARG A 23 -1.90 -13.21 -2.75
C ARG A 23 -0.65 -12.57 -3.33
N CYS A 24 -0.32 -11.35 -2.93
CA CYS A 24 0.88 -10.65 -3.39
C CYS A 24 2.16 -11.47 -3.16
N THR A 25 2.29 -12.07 -1.99
CA THR A 25 3.40 -12.98 -1.65
C THR A 25 3.48 -14.19 -2.58
N ARG A 26 2.34 -14.79 -2.91
CA ARG A 26 2.28 -15.91 -3.85
C ARG A 26 2.66 -15.48 -5.26
N GLU A 27 2.24 -14.29 -5.69
CA GLU A 27 2.65 -13.71 -6.97
C GLU A 27 4.16 -13.46 -7.00
N ASN A 28 4.73 -12.88 -5.94
CA ASN A 28 6.16 -12.66 -5.81
C ASN A 28 6.95 -13.97 -5.98
N LYS A 29 6.51 -15.03 -5.31
CA LYS A 29 7.11 -16.37 -5.43
C LYS A 29 6.98 -16.96 -6.83
N ARG A 30 5.84 -16.77 -7.49
CA ARG A 30 5.63 -17.22 -8.87
C ARG A 30 6.52 -16.46 -9.85
N SER A 31 6.82 -15.21 -9.56
CA SER A 31 7.72 -14.35 -10.32
C SER A 31 9.18 -14.45 -9.87
N GLU A 32 9.56 -15.52 -9.16
CA GLU A 32 10.94 -15.78 -8.69
C GLU A 32 11.54 -14.63 -7.86
N GLY A 33 10.70 -13.85 -7.16
CA GLY A 33 11.13 -12.73 -6.33
C GLY A 33 11.27 -11.39 -7.06
N PHE A 34 10.77 -11.26 -8.30
CA PHE A 34 10.96 -10.06 -9.13
C PHE A 34 10.04 -8.87 -8.77
N THR A 35 9.35 -8.89 -7.63
CA THR A 35 8.55 -7.73 -7.19
C THR A 35 9.41 -6.74 -6.40
N SER A 36 9.04 -5.46 -6.42
CA SER A 36 9.79 -4.39 -5.74
C SER A 36 9.81 -4.50 -4.21
N HIS A 37 8.83 -5.18 -3.61
CA HIS A 37 8.64 -5.23 -2.17
C HIS A 37 8.68 -6.66 -1.58
N GLY A 38 8.86 -7.68 -2.42
CA GLY A 38 9.01 -9.07 -1.98
C GLY A 38 7.73 -9.64 -1.34
N ASP A 39 7.91 -10.45 -0.29
CA ASP A 39 6.82 -11.04 0.47
C ASP A 39 6.18 -9.97 1.38
N LEU A 40 4.84 -9.97 1.46
CA LEU A 40 4.07 -8.99 2.22
C LEU A 40 3.35 -9.61 3.41
N THR A 41 3.29 -8.85 4.50
CA THR A 41 2.33 -9.01 5.61
C THR A 41 1.32 -7.86 5.55
N PRO A 42 0.22 -7.87 6.33
CA PRO A 42 -0.66 -6.71 6.42
C PRO A 42 0.09 -5.41 6.78
N GLU A 43 1.07 -5.50 7.67
CA GLU A 43 1.86 -4.35 8.12
C GLU A 43 2.71 -3.79 6.99
N THR A 44 3.50 -4.63 6.30
CA THR A 44 4.37 -4.14 5.21
C THR A 44 3.58 -3.74 3.96
N LEU A 45 2.40 -4.33 3.74
CA LEU A 45 1.47 -3.87 2.71
C LEU A 45 0.97 -2.45 3.02
N LEU A 46 0.57 -2.19 4.27
CA LEU A 46 0.09 -0.86 4.67
C LEU A 46 1.23 0.18 4.69
N GLU A 47 2.44 -0.24 5.04
CA GLU A 47 3.65 0.60 4.93
C GLU A 47 3.88 1.02 3.47
N MET A 48 3.89 0.07 2.53
CA MET A 48 4.01 0.35 1.09
C MET A 48 2.94 1.34 0.60
N LEU A 49 1.67 1.13 0.98
CA LEU A 49 0.59 2.05 0.60
C LEU A 49 0.73 3.44 1.23
N ALA A 50 1.28 3.53 2.45
CA ALA A 50 1.56 4.81 3.10
C ALA A 50 2.69 5.56 2.39
N GLU A 51 3.71 4.86 1.91
CA GLU A 51 4.78 5.43 1.07
C GLU A 51 4.22 5.97 -0.25
N ASP A 52 3.42 5.17 -0.97
CA ASP A 52 2.78 5.59 -2.22
C ASP A 52 1.88 6.82 -2.02
N ALA A 53 1.09 6.83 -0.93
CA ALA A 53 0.25 7.98 -0.58
C ALA A 53 1.10 9.25 -0.33
N ALA A 54 2.26 9.13 0.32
CA ALA A 54 3.16 10.25 0.55
C ALA A 54 3.83 10.75 -0.75
N MET A 55 3.92 9.92 -1.80
CA MET A 55 4.46 10.33 -3.09
C MET A 55 3.56 11.31 -3.85
N VAL A 56 2.26 11.40 -3.50
CA VAL A 56 1.38 12.47 -4.00
C VAL A 56 2.01 13.85 -3.74
N ILE A 57 2.58 14.04 -2.55
CA ILE A 57 3.18 15.32 -2.15
C ILE A 57 4.68 15.37 -2.46
N SER A 58 5.42 14.31 -2.13
CA SER A 58 6.88 14.33 -2.21
C SER A 58 7.43 14.13 -3.62
N ARG A 59 6.64 13.50 -4.52
CA ARG A 59 7.00 13.21 -5.92
C ARG A 59 5.75 13.33 -6.83
N PRO A 60 5.15 14.52 -6.95
CA PRO A 60 3.94 14.71 -7.75
C PRO A 60 4.18 14.28 -9.20
N GLY A 61 3.23 13.55 -9.77
CA GLY A 61 3.33 13.02 -11.14
C GLY A 61 4.17 11.74 -11.28
N SER A 62 4.77 11.22 -10.20
CA SER A 62 5.30 9.85 -10.18
C SER A 62 4.19 8.84 -10.48
N TRP A 63 4.56 7.63 -10.90
CA TRP A 63 3.57 6.61 -11.20
C TRP A 63 2.73 6.27 -9.95
N GLU A 64 3.39 6.05 -8.82
CA GLU A 64 2.78 5.76 -7.51
C GLU A 64 1.90 6.93 -7.06
N GLY A 65 2.47 8.14 -7.06
CA GLY A 65 1.77 9.36 -6.64
C GLY A 65 0.55 9.67 -7.50
N SER A 66 0.63 9.47 -8.83
CA SER A 66 -0.50 9.73 -9.73
C SER A 66 -1.65 8.74 -9.51
N ASN A 67 -1.34 7.46 -9.31
CA ASN A 67 -2.36 6.45 -9.00
C ASN A 67 -3.01 6.73 -7.64
N MET A 68 -2.24 7.13 -6.64
CA MET A 68 -2.79 7.51 -5.33
C MET A 68 -3.62 8.80 -5.39
N ALA A 69 -3.20 9.80 -6.17
CA ALA A 69 -3.99 11.02 -6.39
C ALA A 69 -5.36 10.70 -7.00
N GLN A 70 -5.44 9.73 -7.92
CA GLN A 70 -6.71 9.26 -8.46
C GLN A 70 -7.59 8.60 -7.39
N VAL A 71 -7.03 7.81 -6.47
CA VAL A 71 -7.78 7.23 -5.34
C VAL A 71 -8.38 8.34 -4.48
N PHE A 72 -7.59 9.35 -4.11
CA PHE A 72 -8.09 10.47 -3.30
C PHE A 72 -9.13 11.32 -4.06
N SER A 73 -8.92 11.58 -5.35
CA SER A 73 -9.91 12.27 -6.20
C SER A 73 -11.22 11.49 -6.30
N SER A 74 -11.16 10.16 -6.36
CA SER A 74 -12.34 9.28 -6.34
C SER A 74 -13.10 9.34 -5.01
N HIS A 75 -12.45 9.79 -3.93
CA HIS A 75 -13.07 10.11 -2.65
C HIS A 75 -13.56 11.57 -2.54
N GLY A 76 -13.39 12.38 -3.59
CA GLY A 76 -13.85 13.78 -3.64
C GLY A 76 -12.84 14.81 -3.11
N TYR A 77 -11.58 14.42 -2.88
CA TYR A 77 -10.53 15.36 -2.50
C TYR A 77 -9.94 16.04 -3.75
N GLU A 78 -9.75 17.36 -3.69
CA GLU A 78 -8.98 18.14 -4.67
C GLU A 78 -7.54 18.28 -4.16
N ILE A 79 -6.62 17.47 -4.71
CA ILE A 79 -5.21 17.43 -4.32
C ILE A 79 -4.28 17.44 -5.53
#